data_AF-A0AA38KKS8-F1
#
_entry.id   AF-A0AA38KKS8-F1
#
_cell.length_a   1.000
_cell.length_b   1.000
_cell.length_c   1.000
_cell.angle_alpha   90.00
_cell.angle_beta   90.00
_cell.angle_gamma   90.00
#
_symmetry.space_group_name_H-M   'P 1'
#
loop_
_entity.id
_entity.type
_entity.pdbx_description
1 polymer ?
#
loop_
_entity_poly.entity_id
_entity_poly.type
_entity_poly.pdbx_seq_one_letter_code
_entity_poly.pdbx_strand_id
1 'polypeptide(L)'
;KPLSSLKTAKECAQVFYDIVQCHHWVWKYPRILHRDISQGNIMVREKNGKKYGVLNDWDLAIWLNNKRDGPTSRFRTGTRPYMAHEQHSVEWKGPHRYRHDLESIFYAILLLSCLYSRPDEKLPHPKDETYRYEEWHQSDDEFLNDKKYRTVNAADWKPPVTAFFSGFLLWLITLQRSMRRGFYELGDATQLVPKALNTEMNFFDEDTLGGHLSYEVIVSIVHTFEQEELETRGREWQLHLENLRQNQVS
;
A
#
# COMPACT_ATOMS: atom_id res chain seq x y z
N LYS A 1 -12.94 -15.77 -4.84
CA LYS A 1 -13.71 -14.88 -5.75
C LYS A 1 -12.88 -13.60 -5.95
N PRO A 2 -12.97 -12.89 -7.08
CA PRO A 2 -12.28 -11.60 -7.27
C PRO A 2 -12.92 -10.47 -6.44
N LEU A 3 -12.23 -9.32 -6.34
CA LEU A 3 -12.76 -8.08 -5.73
C LEU A 3 -14.11 -7.64 -6.33
N SER A 4 -14.33 -7.88 -7.62
CA SER A 4 -15.60 -7.55 -8.29
C SER A 4 -16.83 -8.29 -7.74
N SER A 5 -16.63 -9.31 -6.90
CA SER A 5 -17.73 -9.99 -6.21
C SER A 5 -18.31 -9.21 -5.03
N LEU A 6 -17.62 -8.17 -4.54
CA LEU A 6 -18.04 -7.37 -3.38
C LEU A 6 -19.18 -6.42 -3.74
N LYS A 7 -20.06 -6.12 -2.78
CA LYS A 7 -21.31 -5.40 -3.02
C LYS A 7 -21.42 -4.06 -2.29
N THR A 8 -20.61 -3.83 -1.27
CA THR A 8 -20.57 -2.57 -0.51
C THR A 8 -19.14 -2.03 -0.40
N ALA A 9 -19.01 -0.72 -0.18
CA ALA A 9 -17.73 -0.08 0.05
C ALA A 9 -17.06 -0.62 1.33
N LYS A 10 -17.85 -0.84 2.39
CA LYS A 10 -17.39 -1.44 3.65
C LYS A 10 -16.83 -2.86 3.46
N GLU A 11 -17.43 -3.67 2.59
CA GLU A 11 -16.86 -4.98 2.25
C GLU A 11 -15.50 -4.85 1.55
N CYS A 12 -15.34 -3.87 0.65
CA CYS A 12 -14.04 -3.58 0.03
C CYS A 12 -13.02 -3.14 1.07
N ALA A 13 -13.42 -2.25 1.99
CA ALA A 13 -12.57 -1.74 3.04
C ALA A 13 -12.09 -2.87 3.98
N GLN A 14 -13.01 -3.75 4.40
CA GLN A 14 -12.67 -4.93 5.19
C GLN A 14 -11.68 -5.85 4.45
N VAL A 15 -11.88 -6.07 3.15
CA VAL A 15 -10.96 -6.90 2.36
C VAL A 15 -9.57 -6.26 2.29
N PHE A 16 -9.45 -4.97 1.97
CA PHE A 16 -8.15 -4.29 1.98
C PHE A 16 -7.49 -4.30 3.35
N TYR A 17 -8.26 -4.13 4.42
CA TYR A 17 -7.72 -4.22 5.78
C TYR A 17 -7.23 -5.65 6.11
N ASP A 18 -7.94 -6.68 5.66
CA ASP A 18 -7.48 -8.07 5.79
C ASP A 18 -6.16 -8.31 5.03
N ILE A 19 -5.98 -7.66 3.87
CA ILE A 19 -4.73 -7.75 3.09
C ILE A 19 -3.57 -7.08 3.83
N VAL A 20 -3.77 -5.91 4.44
CA VAL A 20 -2.75 -5.25 5.29
C VAL A 20 -2.31 -6.16 6.44
N GLN A 21 -3.28 -6.77 7.15
CA GLN A 21 -3.01 -7.69 8.25
C GLN A 21 -2.26 -8.96 7.78
N CYS A 22 -2.68 -9.53 6.65
CA CYS A 22 -2.06 -10.70 6.05
C CYS A 22 -0.62 -10.40 5.61
N HIS A 23 -0.41 -9.28 4.91
CA HIS A 23 0.89 -8.82 4.44
C HIS A 23 1.87 -8.63 5.59
N HIS A 24 1.46 -7.94 6.66
CA HIS A 24 2.29 -7.78 7.84
C HIS A 24 2.63 -9.11 8.50
N TRP A 25 1.68 -10.03 8.60
CA TRP A 25 1.95 -11.35 9.17
C TRP A 25 3.02 -12.10 8.35
N VAL A 26 2.91 -12.13 7.02
CA VAL A 26 3.91 -12.83 6.18
C VAL A 26 5.26 -12.11 6.18
N TRP A 27 5.28 -10.78 6.30
CA TRP A 27 6.53 -10.03 6.43
C TRP A 27 7.19 -10.21 7.80
N LYS A 28 6.41 -10.29 8.88
CA LYS A 28 6.93 -10.39 10.25
C LYS A 28 7.45 -11.78 10.57
N TYR A 29 6.68 -12.83 10.24
CA TYR A 29 6.96 -14.18 10.71
C TYR A 29 7.81 -15.00 9.72
N PRO A 30 7.33 -15.36 8.52
CA PRO A 30 8.15 -16.07 7.55
C PRO A 30 9.13 -15.16 6.78
N ARG A 31 9.07 -13.83 7.00
CA ARG A 31 9.95 -12.83 6.38
C ARG A 31 9.84 -12.83 4.86
N ILE A 32 8.60 -12.74 4.35
CA ILE A 32 8.28 -12.77 2.92
C ILE A 32 7.84 -11.38 2.44
N LEU A 33 8.30 -10.99 1.25
CA LEU A 33 7.71 -9.90 0.45
C LEU A 33 6.95 -10.49 -0.73
N HIS A 34 5.78 -9.95 -1.05
CA HIS A 34 4.93 -10.45 -2.13
C HIS A 34 5.38 -9.95 -3.50
N ARG A 35 5.77 -8.67 -3.60
CA ARG A 35 6.30 -8.02 -4.82
C ARG A 35 5.35 -7.89 -6.02
N ASP A 36 4.10 -8.29 -5.87
CA ASP A 36 3.10 -8.22 -6.95
C ASP A 36 1.67 -8.08 -6.41
N ILE A 37 1.49 -7.23 -5.39
CA ILE A 37 0.14 -6.92 -4.92
C ILE A 37 -0.56 -6.06 -5.98
N SER A 38 -1.67 -6.57 -6.49
CA SER A 38 -2.50 -5.92 -7.50
C SER A 38 -3.98 -6.22 -7.22
N GLN A 39 -4.91 -5.51 -7.87
CA GLN A 39 -6.33 -5.85 -7.76
C GLN A 39 -6.65 -7.26 -8.25
N GLY A 40 -5.87 -7.80 -9.21
CA GLY A 40 -6.02 -9.16 -9.71
C GLY A 40 -5.58 -10.23 -8.71
N ASN A 41 -4.63 -9.89 -7.83
CA ASN A 41 -4.06 -10.80 -6.85
C ASN A 41 -4.74 -10.70 -5.46
N ILE A 42 -5.59 -9.69 -5.26
CA ILE A 42 -6.44 -9.58 -4.08
C ILE A 42 -7.74 -10.37 -4.30
N MET A 43 -7.91 -11.43 -3.53
CA MET A 43 -9.03 -12.35 -3.62
C MET A 43 -9.92 -12.28 -2.38
N VAL A 44 -11.16 -12.68 -2.57
CA VAL A 44 -12.21 -12.76 -1.54
C VAL A 44 -12.51 -14.23 -1.28
N ARG A 45 -12.31 -14.65 -0.03
CA ARG A 45 -12.78 -15.94 0.48
C ARG A 45 -14.04 -15.71 1.31
N GLU A 46 -15.06 -16.51 1.07
CA GLU A 46 -16.30 -16.47 1.84
C GLU A 46 -16.39 -17.72 2.71
N LYS A 47 -16.62 -17.53 4.02
CA LYS A 47 -16.78 -18.62 4.99
C LYS A 47 -17.81 -18.20 6.03
N ASN A 48 -18.84 -19.01 6.25
CA ASN A 48 -19.89 -18.76 7.24
C ASN A 48 -20.57 -17.37 7.08
N GLY A 49 -20.89 -16.98 5.84
CA GLY A 49 -21.51 -15.68 5.54
C GLY A 49 -20.58 -14.48 5.64
N LYS A 50 -19.29 -14.71 5.91
CA LYS A 50 -18.28 -13.67 6.12
C LYS A 50 -17.24 -13.67 5.03
N LYS A 51 -16.87 -12.46 4.59
CA LYS A 51 -15.88 -12.24 3.52
C LYS A 51 -14.53 -11.89 4.13
N TYR A 52 -13.49 -12.48 3.57
CA TYR A 52 -12.10 -12.34 3.98
C TYR A 52 -11.25 -11.96 2.78
N GLY A 53 -10.38 -10.96 2.95
CA GLY A 53 -9.30 -10.70 2.00
C GLY A 53 -8.23 -11.80 2.06
N VAL A 54 -7.76 -12.22 0.89
CA VAL A 54 -6.69 -13.22 0.74
C VAL A 54 -5.77 -12.78 -0.40
N LEU A 55 -4.46 -12.81 -0.17
CA LEU A 55 -3.45 -12.61 -1.21
C LEU A 55 -3.21 -13.91 -1.98
N ASN A 56 -3.26 -13.83 -3.30
CA ASN A 56 -2.94 -14.91 -4.23
C ASN A 56 -1.70 -14.54 -5.06
N ASP A 57 -1.16 -15.50 -5.81
CA ASP A 57 -0.06 -15.32 -6.76
C ASP A 57 1.26 -14.91 -6.08
N TRP A 58 1.91 -15.92 -5.50
CA TRP A 58 3.17 -15.77 -4.77
C TRP A 58 4.40 -16.07 -5.64
N ASP A 59 4.24 -16.14 -6.97
CA ASP A 59 5.30 -16.57 -7.88
C ASP A 59 6.47 -15.56 -7.94
N LEU A 60 6.19 -14.29 -7.66
CA LEU A 60 7.20 -13.22 -7.57
C LEU A 60 7.70 -12.96 -6.14
N ALA A 61 7.15 -13.68 -5.14
CA ALA A 61 7.49 -13.48 -3.74
C ALA A 61 8.93 -13.92 -3.42
N ILE A 62 9.52 -13.29 -2.40
CA ILE A 62 10.87 -13.61 -1.93
C ILE A 62 10.91 -13.79 -0.42
N TRP A 63 11.85 -14.61 0.03
CA TRP A 63 12.16 -14.84 1.43
C TRP A 63 13.38 -13.99 1.83
N LEU A 64 13.17 -12.94 2.63
CA LEU A 64 14.21 -12.01 3.05
C LEU A 64 15.36 -12.68 3.81
N ASN A 65 15.09 -13.80 4.49
CA ASN A 65 16.08 -14.54 5.27
C ASN A 65 16.78 -15.66 4.47
N ASN A 66 16.43 -15.89 3.20
CA ASN A 66 16.89 -17.04 2.45
C ASN A 66 17.90 -16.64 1.38
N LYS A 67 19.12 -17.18 1.46
CA LYS A 67 20.18 -16.97 0.44
C LYS A 67 19.89 -17.62 -0.92
N ARG A 68 18.76 -18.33 -1.04
CA ARG A 68 18.34 -19.01 -2.28
C ARG A 68 17.75 -18.06 -3.30
N ASP A 69 17.29 -16.89 -2.89
CA ASP A 69 16.79 -15.89 -3.83
C ASP A 69 17.98 -15.24 -4.52
N GLY A 70 18.24 -15.70 -5.75
CA GLY A 70 19.36 -15.29 -6.57
C GLY A 70 19.30 -13.83 -7.02
N PRO A 71 20.08 -13.44 -8.04
CA PRO A 71 20.09 -12.09 -8.61
C PRO A 71 18.69 -11.54 -8.98
N THR A 72 17.73 -12.43 -9.20
CA THR A 72 16.32 -12.13 -9.49
C THR A 72 15.54 -11.40 -8.40
N SER A 73 16.00 -11.48 -7.15
CA SER A 73 15.45 -10.69 -6.03
C SER A 73 15.62 -9.17 -6.21
N ARG A 74 16.56 -8.75 -7.07
CA ARG A 74 16.86 -7.34 -7.37
C ARG A 74 16.21 -6.84 -8.65
N PHE A 75 15.56 -7.70 -9.44
CA PHE A 75 14.89 -7.23 -10.65
C PHE A 75 13.61 -6.48 -10.31
N ARG A 76 13.35 -5.45 -11.12
CA ARG A 76 12.06 -4.77 -11.19
C ARG A 76 11.00 -5.78 -11.63
N THR A 77 10.11 -6.16 -10.72
CA THR A 77 9.02 -7.11 -10.95
C THR A 77 7.73 -6.56 -10.38
N GLY A 78 6.60 -7.03 -10.90
CA GLY A 78 5.27 -6.68 -10.43
C GLY A 78 4.42 -6.03 -11.50
N THR A 79 3.16 -5.83 -11.16
CA THR A 79 2.15 -5.24 -12.04
C THR A 79 2.30 -3.72 -12.04
N ARG A 80 2.85 -3.16 -13.13
CA ARG A 80 3.37 -1.78 -13.23
C ARG A 80 2.49 -0.67 -12.61
N PRO A 81 1.16 -0.60 -12.83
CA PRO A 81 0.32 0.42 -12.18
C PRO A 81 0.40 0.41 -10.65
N TYR A 82 0.65 -0.74 -10.04
CA TYR A 82 0.67 -0.94 -8.59
C TYR A 82 2.07 -0.88 -7.99
N MET A 83 3.14 -0.97 -8.77
CA MET A 83 4.50 -0.89 -8.24
C MET A 83 4.76 0.45 -7.52
N ALA A 84 5.65 0.46 -6.53
CA ALA A 84 6.03 1.69 -5.82
C ALA A 84 6.65 2.72 -6.77
N HIS A 85 6.51 4.01 -6.46
CA HIS A 85 6.89 5.08 -7.40
C HIS A 85 8.38 5.03 -7.79
N GLU A 86 9.25 4.79 -6.81
CA GLU A 86 10.69 4.76 -7.02
C GLU A 86 11.12 3.57 -7.88
N GLN A 87 10.35 2.48 -7.89
CA GLN A 87 10.66 1.30 -8.68
C GLN A 87 10.55 1.57 -10.18
N HIS A 88 9.92 2.68 -10.58
CA HIS A 88 9.91 3.12 -11.98
C HIS A 88 11.12 3.99 -12.35
N SER A 89 11.83 4.58 -11.39
CA SER A 89 13.01 5.42 -11.68
C SER A 89 14.13 4.61 -12.32
N VAL A 90 14.76 5.14 -13.37
CA VAL A 90 15.93 4.51 -14.01
C VAL A 90 17.13 4.39 -13.06
N GLU A 91 17.16 5.18 -12.00
CA GLU A 91 18.22 5.18 -10.99
C GLU A 91 18.00 4.14 -9.88
N TRP A 92 16.81 3.52 -9.83
CA TRP A 92 16.48 2.56 -8.79
C TRP A 92 17.32 1.28 -8.92
N LYS A 93 18.17 1.05 -7.92
CA LYS A 93 19.07 -0.11 -7.80
C LYS A 93 18.86 -0.86 -6.48
N GLY A 94 17.86 -0.46 -5.70
CA GLY A 94 17.59 -1.00 -4.37
C GLY A 94 16.91 -2.37 -4.40
N PRO A 95 16.91 -3.10 -3.27
CA PRO A 95 16.04 -4.26 -3.11
C PRO A 95 14.58 -3.82 -3.03
N HIS A 96 13.66 -4.76 -3.28
CA HIS A 96 12.26 -4.57 -2.90
C HIS A 96 12.15 -4.50 -1.36
N ARG A 97 11.26 -3.65 -0.86
CA ARG A 97 11.11 -3.32 0.57
C ARG A 97 9.69 -3.58 1.05
N TYR A 98 9.52 -3.69 2.37
CA TYR A 98 8.19 -3.84 2.99
C TYR A 98 7.19 -2.77 2.52
N ARG A 99 7.61 -1.50 2.54
CA ARG A 99 6.78 -0.38 2.07
C ARG A 99 6.36 -0.46 0.61
N HIS A 100 7.08 -1.16 -0.27
CA HIS A 100 6.72 -1.22 -1.69
C HIS A 100 5.43 -2.03 -1.90
N ASP A 101 5.25 -3.11 -1.13
CA ASP A 101 4.01 -3.86 -1.10
C ASP A 101 2.86 -3.02 -0.49
N LEU A 102 3.15 -2.19 0.51
CA LEU A 102 2.16 -1.24 1.07
C LEU A 102 1.77 -0.13 0.10
N GLU A 103 2.74 0.45 -0.64
CA GLU A 103 2.49 1.38 -1.74
C GLU A 103 1.61 0.69 -2.81
N SER A 104 1.82 -0.60 -3.07
CA SER A 104 0.99 -1.39 -3.98
C SER A 104 -0.45 -1.55 -3.49
N ILE A 105 -0.66 -1.77 -2.20
CA ILE A 105 -1.99 -1.77 -1.58
C ILE A 105 -2.66 -0.39 -1.74
N PHE A 106 -1.92 0.70 -1.49
CA PHE A 106 -2.40 2.07 -1.71
C PHE A 106 -2.85 2.30 -3.15
N TYR A 107 -2.03 1.92 -4.14
CA TYR A 107 -2.40 2.07 -5.55
C TYR A 107 -3.57 1.15 -5.95
N ALA A 108 -3.70 -0.04 -5.36
CA ALA A 108 -4.85 -0.91 -5.57
C ALA A 108 -6.16 -0.27 -5.09
N ILE A 109 -6.14 0.40 -3.92
CA ILE A 109 -7.26 1.19 -3.40
C ILE A 109 -7.54 2.39 -4.31
N LEU A 110 -6.50 3.16 -4.67
CA LEU A 110 -6.60 4.36 -5.48
C LEU A 110 -7.26 4.08 -6.83
N LEU A 111 -6.70 3.14 -7.59
CA LEU A 111 -7.21 2.79 -8.91
C LEU A 111 -8.62 2.19 -8.84
N LEU A 112 -8.97 1.44 -7.79
CA LEU A 112 -10.33 0.93 -7.61
C LEU A 112 -11.30 2.10 -7.39
N SER A 113 -10.95 2.96 -6.44
CA SER A 113 -11.81 4.08 -6.02
C SER A 113 -12.02 5.15 -7.09
N CYS A 114 -11.06 5.34 -8.00
CA CYS A 114 -11.12 6.38 -9.03
C CYS A 114 -11.61 5.87 -10.40
N LEU A 115 -11.37 4.60 -10.74
CA LEU A 115 -11.68 4.07 -12.08
C LEU A 115 -12.96 3.25 -12.14
N TYR A 116 -13.65 3.03 -11.02
CA TYR A 116 -14.82 2.15 -10.96
C TYR A 116 -16.01 2.83 -10.27
N SER A 117 -17.21 2.69 -10.83
CA SER A 117 -18.46 3.09 -10.18
C SER A 117 -18.89 2.06 -9.12
N ARG A 118 -18.51 0.79 -9.31
CA ARG A 118 -18.72 -0.34 -8.41
C ARG A 118 -17.58 -1.35 -8.59
N PRO A 119 -17.35 -2.29 -7.65
CA PRO A 119 -16.25 -3.26 -7.78
C PRO A 119 -16.27 -4.09 -9.09
N ASP A 120 -17.45 -4.28 -9.67
CA ASP A 120 -17.70 -5.00 -10.93
C ASP A 120 -17.88 -4.10 -12.16
N GLU A 121 -17.80 -2.77 -12.02
CA GLU A 121 -18.17 -1.82 -13.08
C GLU A 121 -17.10 -0.73 -13.25
N LYS A 122 -16.26 -0.88 -14.28
CA LYS A 122 -15.24 0.09 -14.66
C LYS A 122 -15.89 1.28 -15.37
N LEU A 123 -15.44 2.50 -15.06
CA LEU A 123 -15.89 3.71 -15.74
C LEU A 123 -15.43 3.71 -17.21
N PRO A 124 -16.29 4.11 -18.16
CA PRO A 124 -15.93 4.14 -19.57
C PRO A 124 -14.87 5.20 -19.88
N HIS A 125 -14.96 6.39 -19.25
CA HIS A 125 -14.00 7.49 -19.41
C HIS A 125 -13.94 8.35 -18.14
N PRO A 126 -13.10 8.01 -17.13
CA PRO A 126 -12.88 8.91 -16.01
C PRO A 126 -12.28 10.22 -16.51
N LYS A 127 -12.96 11.34 -16.29
CA LYS A 127 -12.49 12.67 -16.69
C LYS A 127 -11.60 13.26 -15.59
N ASP A 128 -10.42 12.69 -15.39
CA ASP A 128 -9.39 13.29 -14.54
C ASP A 128 -8.14 13.60 -15.37
N GLU A 129 -8.13 14.80 -15.96
CA GLU A 129 -7.01 15.30 -16.77
C GLU A 129 -5.73 15.53 -15.94
N THR A 130 -5.84 15.62 -14.62
CA THR A 130 -4.71 15.93 -13.74
C THR A 130 -3.82 14.69 -13.56
N TYR A 131 -4.42 13.59 -13.11
CA TYR A 131 -3.67 12.39 -12.72
C TYR A 131 -3.68 11.29 -13.78
N ARG A 132 -4.68 11.25 -14.67
CA ARG A 132 -4.77 10.32 -15.81
C ARG A 132 -4.61 8.85 -15.40
N TYR A 133 -5.27 8.44 -14.32
CA TYR A 133 -5.14 7.09 -13.73
C TYR A 133 -5.49 5.96 -14.70
N GLU A 134 -6.39 6.22 -15.65
CA GLU A 134 -6.80 5.30 -16.71
C GLU A 134 -5.66 4.88 -17.64
N GLU A 135 -4.65 5.75 -17.79
CA GLU A 135 -3.53 5.52 -18.69
C GLU A 135 -2.45 4.63 -18.06
N TRP A 136 -2.42 4.53 -16.73
CA TRP A 136 -1.34 3.88 -16.00
C TRP A 136 -1.09 2.42 -16.43
N HIS A 137 -2.11 1.74 -16.95
CA HIS A 137 -2.02 0.35 -17.42
C HIS A 137 -1.29 0.21 -18.77
N GLN A 138 -1.18 1.30 -19.53
CA GLN A 138 -0.60 1.34 -20.88
C GLN A 138 0.66 2.20 -20.94
N SER A 139 0.90 3.02 -19.92
CA SER A 139 2.02 3.94 -19.84
C SER A 139 3.37 3.27 -19.60
N ASP A 140 4.44 4.00 -19.89
CA ASP A 140 5.81 3.60 -19.62
C ASP A 140 6.26 3.91 -18.17
N ASP A 141 7.51 3.57 -17.84
CA ASP A 141 8.05 3.79 -16.49
C ASP A 141 8.31 5.27 -16.22
N GLU A 142 8.67 6.06 -17.23
CA GLU A 142 8.88 7.50 -17.08
C GLU A 142 7.58 8.20 -16.69
N PHE A 143 6.50 7.91 -17.41
CA PHE A 143 5.17 8.44 -17.11
C PHE A 143 4.70 8.02 -15.71
N LEU A 144 4.84 6.73 -15.36
CA LEU A 144 4.41 6.22 -14.05
C LEU A 144 5.23 6.84 -12.92
N ASN A 145 6.54 7.02 -13.11
CA ASN A 145 7.40 7.67 -12.13
C ASN A 145 6.96 9.13 -11.90
N ASP A 146 6.79 9.93 -12.96
CA ASP A 146 6.35 11.34 -12.86
C ASP A 146 4.99 11.46 -12.16
N LYS A 147 3.98 10.70 -12.60
CA LYS A 147 2.63 10.78 -12.05
C LYS A 147 2.58 10.36 -10.59
N LYS A 148 3.24 9.26 -10.23
CA LYS A 148 3.28 8.78 -8.84
C LYS A 148 4.09 9.71 -7.94
N TYR A 149 5.19 10.26 -8.42
CA TYR A 149 5.97 11.28 -7.69
C TYR A 149 5.12 12.51 -7.38
N ARG A 150 4.36 13.03 -8.36
CA ARG A 150 3.44 14.16 -8.15
C ARG A 150 2.32 13.81 -7.17
N THR A 151 1.73 12.62 -7.28
CA THR A 151 0.72 12.12 -6.32
C THR A 151 1.26 12.10 -4.89
N VAL A 152 2.45 11.55 -4.67
CA VAL A 152 3.04 11.43 -3.34
C VAL A 152 3.46 12.79 -2.77
N ASN A 153 3.95 13.72 -3.60
CA ASN A 153 4.50 14.99 -3.11
C ASN A 153 3.52 16.17 -3.11
N ALA A 154 2.37 16.06 -3.77
CA ALA A 154 1.38 17.13 -3.80
C ALA A 154 0.79 17.43 -2.41
N ALA A 155 0.72 18.73 -2.06
CA ALA A 155 0.27 19.19 -0.75
C ALA A 155 -1.25 19.22 -0.59
N ASP A 156 -1.93 19.48 -1.68
CA ASP A 156 -3.38 19.57 -1.85
C ASP A 156 -3.94 18.37 -2.62
N TRP A 157 -3.18 17.26 -2.66
CA TRP A 157 -3.60 16.04 -3.35
C TRP A 157 -4.98 15.56 -2.88
N LYS A 158 -5.90 15.43 -3.83
CA LYS A 158 -7.25 14.93 -3.61
C LYS A 158 -7.67 14.08 -4.83
N PRO A 159 -7.70 12.75 -4.70
CA PRO A 159 -8.11 11.89 -5.81
C PRO A 159 -9.63 12.00 -6.05
N PRO A 160 -10.11 11.95 -7.30
CA PRO A 160 -11.53 11.95 -7.62
C PRO A 160 -12.12 10.55 -7.40
N VAL A 161 -12.32 10.17 -6.14
CA VAL A 161 -13.00 8.91 -5.81
C VAL A 161 -14.45 8.96 -6.28
N THR A 162 -14.98 7.85 -6.78
CA THR A 162 -16.38 7.77 -7.21
C THR A 162 -17.33 7.73 -6.01
N ALA A 163 -18.61 8.01 -6.25
CA ALA A 163 -19.61 8.09 -5.18
C ALA A 163 -19.66 6.81 -4.31
N PHE A 164 -19.57 5.63 -4.93
CA PHE A 164 -19.55 4.35 -4.21
C PHE A 164 -18.33 4.21 -3.29
N PHE A 165 -17.18 4.75 -3.69
CA PHE A 165 -15.92 4.64 -2.93
C PHE A 165 -15.59 5.89 -2.13
N SER A 166 -16.57 6.77 -1.87
CA SER A 166 -16.32 8.06 -1.21
C SER A 166 -15.64 7.94 0.16
N GLY A 167 -15.98 6.91 0.95
CA GLY A 167 -15.32 6.61 2.23
C GLY A 167 -13.81 6.36 2.15
N PHE A 168 -13.28 5.92 0.99
CA PHE A 168 -11.85 5.69 0.80
C PHE A 168 -11.03 6.98 0.68
N LEU A 169 -11.68 8.13 0.44
CA LEU A 169 -10.98 9.41 0.32
C LEU A 169 -10.13 9.74 1.56
N LEU A 170 -10.66 9.46 2.75
CA LEU A 170 -9.96 9.74 4.00
C LEU A 170 -8.73 8.82 4.16
N TRP A 171 -8.86 7.54 3.84
CA TRP A 171 -7.74 6.59 3.84
C TRP A 171 -6.65 7.06 2.88
N LEU A 172 -7.02 7.33 1.64
CA LEU A 172 -6.09 7.73 0.59
C LEU A 172 -5.32 8.99 1.00
N ILE A 173 -6.00 10.05 1.40
CA ILE A 173 -5.35 11.32 1.78
C ILE A 173 -4.43 11.12 2.99
N THR A 174 -4.85 10.34 3.98
CA THR A 174 -4.05 10.14 5.20
C THR A 174 -2.81 9.29 4.93
N LEU A 175 -2.96 8.22 4.13
CA LEU A 175 -1.84 7.40 3.67
C LEU A 175 -0.87 8.20 2.80
N GLN A 176 -1.37 8.98 1.85
CA GLN A 176 -0.53 9.84 0.99
C GLN A 176 0.25 10.86 1.82
N ARG A 177 -0.38 11.50 2.80
CA ARG A 177 0.32 12.45 3.69
C ARG A 177 1.42 11.78 4.51
N SER A 178 1.17 10.55 4.95
CA SER A 178 2.16 9.75 5.67
C SER A 178 3.34 9.40 4.76
N MET A 179 3.10 8.90 3.55
CA MET A 179 4.14 8.66 2.54
C MET A 179 4.94 9.93 2.23
N ARG A 180 4.26 11.06 2.03
CA ARG A 180 4.89 12.35 1.73
C ARG A 180 5.88 12.77 2.82
N ARG A 181 5.50 12.63 4.09
CA ARG A 181 6.38 12.94 5.23
C ARG A 181 7.59 12.02 5.25
N GLY A 182 7.38 10.71 5.05
CA GLY A 182 8.48 9.75 5.01
C GLY A 182 9.46 10.01 3.85
N PHE A 183 8.98 10.36 2.66
CA PHE A 183 9.87 10.72 1.54
C PHE A 183 10.59 12.05 1.74
N TYR A 184 9.95 13.02 2.39
CA TYR A 184 10.60 14.27 2.78
C TYR A 184 11.76 14.00 3.75
N GLU A 185 11.54 13.19 4.79
CA GLU A 185 12.58 12.81 5.76
C GLU A 185 13.70 11.97 5.12
N LEU A 186 13.38 11.08 4.18
CA LEU A 186 14.38 10.35 3.40
C LEU A 186 15.27 11.33 2.60
N GLY A 187 14.65 12.34 1.98
CA GLY A 187 15.36 13.40 1.25
C GLY A 187 16.35 14.15 2.14
N ASP A 188 15.91 14.59 3.33
CA ASP A 188 16.76 15.27 4.30
C ASP A 188 17.90 14.35 4.81
N ALA A 189 17.59 13.09 5.14
CA ALA A 189 18.57 12.12 5.63
C ALA A 189 19.69 11.85 4.60
N THR A 190 19.36 11.79 3.31
CA THR A 190 20.35 11.58 2.24
C THR A 190 21.23 12.80 1.98
N GLN A 191 20.78 14.01 2.33
CA GLN A 191 21.57 15.24 2.19
C GLN A 191 22.51 15.49 3.37
N LEU A 192 22.16 15.01 4.57
CA LEU A 192 22.88 15.29 5.82
C LEU A 192 24.07 14.35 6.10
N VAL A 193 24.24 13.25 5.36
CA VAL A 193 25.33 12.29 5.58
C VAL A 193 26.43 12.44 4.51
N PRO A 194 27.59 13.05 4.83
CA PRO A 194 28.78 12.93 3.99
C PRO A 194 29.15 11.45 3.89
N LYS A 195 29.40 10.95 2.66
CA LYS A 195 29.81 9.56 2.35
C LYS A 195 31.01 8.99 3.15
N ALA A 196 31.65 9.79 4.01
CA ALA A 196 32.92 9.49 4.69
C ALA A 196 32.82 9.20 6.21
N LEU A 197 31.65 9.34 6.86
CA LEU A 197 31.53 9.12 8.31
C LEU A 197 30.63 7.92 8.62
N ASN A 198 31.28 6.76 8.74
CA ASN A 198 30.68 5.48 9.08
C ASN A 198 30.81 5.23 10.60
N THR A 199 30.05 5.98 11.40
CA THR A 199 29.91 5.76 12.84
C THR A 199 28.43 5.67 13.17
N GLU A 200 28.06 4.61 13.88
CA GLU A 200 26.75 4.21 14.44
C GLU A 200 25.71 5.35 14.66
N MET A 201 25.20 5.92 13.57
CA MET A 201 24.04 6.80 13.57
C MET A 201 22.80 5.98 13.23
N ASN A 202 21.66 6.32 13.83
CA ASN A 202 20.35 5.78 13.48
C ASN A 202 20.10 5.98 11.98
N PHE A 203 20.38 4.96 11.16
CA PHE A 203 20.08 4.97 9.74
C PHE A 203 18.57 5.10 9.56
N PHE A 204 18.16 5.90 8.58
CA PHE A 204 16.75 5.99 8.17
C PHE A 204 16.24 4.59 7.79
N ASP A 205 15.13 4.16 8.39
CA ASP A 205 14.54 2.86 8.08
C ASP A 205 13.84 2.90 6.72
N GLU A 206 14.56 2.52 5.67
CA GLU A 206 14.00 2.49 4.33
C GLU A 206 12.88 1.45 4.14
N ASP A 207 12.79 0.40 4.99
CA ASP A 207 11.75 -0.63 4.87
C ASP A 207 10.38 -0.09 5.25
N THR A 208 10.33 0.77 6.26
CA THR A 208 9.09 1.41 6.74
C THR A 208 9.01 2.90 6.40
N LEU A 209 9.91 3.40 5.57
CA LEU A 209 10.02 4.82 5.23
C LEU A 209 10.13 5.72 6.49
N GLY A 210 11.07 5.39 7.38
CA GLY A 210 11.27 6.11 8.65
C GLY A 210 10.13 5.89 9.66
N GLY A 211 9.41 4.78 9.55
CA GLY A 211 8.22 4.48 10.36
C GLY A 211 6.91 5.05 9.82
N HIS A 212 6.93 5.91 8.79
CA HIS A 212 5.71 6.49 8.22
C HIS A 212 4.86 5.46 7.46
N LEU A 213 5.46 4.43 6.89
CA LEU A 213 4.76 3.26 6.35
C LEU A 213 4.95 2.01 7.23
N SER A 214 5.10 2.20 8.55
CA SER A 214 5.04 1.08 9.50
C SER A 214 3.63 0.49 9.55
N TYR A 215 3.53 -0.77 9.98
CA TYR A 215 2.23 -1.41 10.11
C TYR A 215 1.31 -0.69 11.10
N GLU A 216 1.87 -0.21 12.21
CA GLU A 216 1.19 0.55 13.25
C GLU A 216 0.51 1.80 12.66
N VAL A 217 1.26 2.56 11.84
CA VAL A 217 0.72 3.75 11.17
C VAL A 217 -0.38 3.36 10.18
N ILE A 218 -0.16 2.35 9.33
CA ILE A 218 -1.17 1.92 8.37
C ILE A 218 -2.44 1.48 9.08
N VAL A 219 -2.34 0.61 10.08
CA VAL A 219 -3.49 0.14 10.87
C VAL A 219 -4.22 1.29 11.52
N SER A 220 -3.52 2.26 12.12
CA SER A 220 -4.15 3.44 12.72
C SER A 220 -5.03 4.23 11.74
N ILE A 221 -4.75 4.13 10.44
CA ILE A 221 -5.51 4.78 9.38
C ILE A 221 -6.64 3.89 8.86
N VAL A 222 -6.40 2.60 8.66
CA VAL A 222 -7.31 1.71 7.92
C VAL A 222 -8.16 0.79 8.81
N HIS A 223 -7.99 0.81 10.14
CA HIS A 223 -8.80 -0.01 11.04
C HIS A 223 -10.23 0.53 11.25
N THR A 224 -10.52 1.74 10.78
CA THR A 224 -11.87 2.32 10.77
C THR A 224 -12.25 2.72 9.35
N PHE A 225 -13.52 2.59 9.00
CA PHE A 225 -14.08 3.00 7.71
C PHE A 225 -15.43 3.66 7.94
N GLU A 226 -15.60 4.91 7.47
CA GLU A 226 -16.84 5.69 7.68
C GLU A 226 -17.25 5.76 9.17
N GLN A 227 -16.26 5.96 10.06
CA GLN A 227 -16.44 6.03 11.52
C GLN A 227 -16.81 4.70 12.21
N GLU A 228 -16.82 3.59 11.47
CA GLU A 228 -17.06 2.25 12.02
C GLU A 228 -15.74 1.47 12.10
N GLU A 229 -15.53 0.74 13.20
CA GLU A 229 -14.39 -0.18 13.30
C GLU A 229 -14.56 -1.33 12.30
N LEU A 230 -13.48 -1.62 11.56
CA LEU A 230 -13.33 -2.83 10.79
C LEU A 230 -12.78 -3.95 11.66
N GLU A 231 -13.01 -5.18 11.24
CA GLU A 231 -12.62 -6.32 12.04
C GLU A 231 -11.12 -6.61 11.92
N THR A 232 -10.45 -6.54 13.05
CA THR A 232 -9.06 -7.00 13.21
C THR A 232 -9.06 -8.51 13.42
N ARG A 233 -8.37 -9.25 12.55
CA ARG A 233 -8.31 -10.72 12.53
C ARG A 233 -7.25 -11.28 13.47
N GLY A 234 -6.11 -10.60 13.59
CA GLY A 234 -4.98 -11.07 14.39
C GLY A 234 -5.16 -10.79 15.88
N ARG A 235 -5.07 -11.81 16.73
CA ARG A 235 -5.22 -11.67 18.20
C ARG A 235 -4.23 -10.68 18.81
N GLU A 236 -2.99 -10.68 18.35
CA GLU A 236 -1.96 -9.72 18.75
C GLU A 236 -2.44 -8.28 18.58
N TRP A 237 -3.05 -7.99 17.42
CA TRP A 237 -3.52 -6.65 17.08
C TRP A 237 -4.85 -6.29 17.71
N GLN A 238 -5.73 -7.27 17.97
CA GLN A 238 -6.92 -7.06 18.79
C GLN A 238 -6.54 -6.54 20.18
N LEU A 239 -5.55 -7.17 20.83
CA LEU A 239 -5.03 -6.74 22.14
C LEU A 239 -4.35 -5.37 22.08
N HIS A 240 -3.55 -5.12 21.03
CA HIS A 240 -2.88 -3.83 20.86
C HIS A 240 -3.88 -2.67 20.74
N LEU A 241 -4.90 -2.82 19.89
CA LEU A 241 -5.95 -1.81 19.73
C LEU A 241 -6.77 -1.61 21.00
N GLU A 242 -7.01 -2.66 21.78
CA GLU A 242 -7.66 -2.56 23.08
C GLU A 242 -6.86 -1.74 24.09
N ASN A 243 -5.54 -1.96 24.16
CA ASN A 243 -4.65 -1.18 25.03
C ASN A 243 -4.59 0.30 24.61
N LEU A 244 -4.55 0.59 23.31
CA LEU A 244 -4.59 1.97 22.80
C LEU A 244 -5.86 2.70 23.24
N ARG A 245 -7.02 2.03 23.21
CA ARG A 245 -8.28 2.59 23.69
C ARG A 245 -8.24 2.92 25.18
N GLN A 246 -7.70 2.02 26.00
CA GLN A 246 -7.60 2.23 27.44
C GLN A 246 -6.74 3.46 27.80
N ASN A 247 -5.66 3.68 27.05
CA ASN A 247 -4.75 4.81 27.27
C ASN A 247 -5.28 6.17 26.76
N GLN A 248 -6.35 6.20 25.95
CA GLN A 248 -6.99 7.44 25.50
C GLN A 248 -8.11 7.92 26.44
N VAL A 249 -8.56 7.04 27.35
CA VAL A 249 -9.65 7.32 28.31
C VAL A 249 -9.10 7.69 29.71
N SER A 250 -7.81 7.47 29.93
CA SER A 250 -7.03 7.82 31.14
C SER A 250 -6.34 9.18 31.00
#